data_AF-A0A7C0VEL1-F1
#
_entry.id   AF-A0A7C0VEL1-F1
#
_cell.length_a   1.000
_cell.length_b   1.000
_cell.length_c   1.000
_cell.angle_alpha   90.00
_cell.angle_beta   90.00
_cell.angle_gamma   90.00
#
_symmetry.space_group_name_H-M   'P 1'
#
loop_
_entity.id
_entity.type
_entity.pdbx_description
1 polymer ?
#
loop_
_entity_poly.entity_id
_entity_poly.type
_entity_poly.pdbx_seq_one_letter_code
_entity_poly.pdbx_strand_id
1 'polypeptide(L)' 'MNPVELASSLHENERRILRALAEKGEASTEELSRATGLTRDAVEKASDWAATKGVLT' A
#
# COMPACT_ATOMS: atom_id res chain seq x y z
N MET A 1 -8.13 -15.15 -3.06
CA MET A 1 -8.46 -14.02 -3.96
C MET A 1 -7.43 -14.00 -5.08
N ASN A 2 -7.84 -13.92 -6.34
CA ASN A 2 -6.91 -13.95 -7.47
C ASN A 2 -6.15 -12.59 -7.53
N PRO A 3 -4.80 -12.55 -7.59
CA PRO A 3 -4.02 -11.31 -7.52
C PRO A 3 -4.42 -10.27 -8.58
N VAL A 4 -4.92 -10.73 -9.74
CA VAL A 4 -5.36 -9.90 -10.86
C VAL A 4 -6.66 -9.13 -10.55
N GLU A 5 -7.60 -9.75 -9.82
CA GLU A 5 -8.82 -9.05 -9.40
C GLU A 5 -8.55 -8.05 -8.29
N LEU A 6 -7.65 -8.40 -7.37
CA LEU A 6 -7.18 -7.48 -6.34
C LEU A 6 -6.52 -6.25 -6.99
N ALA A 7 -5.62 -6.47 -7.95
CA ALA A 7 -4.98 -5.41 -8.75
C ALA A 7 -5.98 -4.51 -9.49
N SER A 8 -7.13 -5.04 -9.91
CA SER A 8 -8.16 -4.29 -10.62
C SER A 8 -9.06 -3.47 -9.68
N SER A 9 -9.19 -3.90 -8.42
CA SER A 9 -9.90 -3.14 -7.37
C SER A 9 -9.02 -2.11 -6.65
N LEU A 10 -7.70 -2.19 -6.85
CA LEU A 10 -6.71 -1.35 -6.19
C LEU A 10 -6.67 0.05 -6.83
N HIS A 11 -6.94 1.09 -6.02
CA HIS A 11 -6.69 2.48 -6.38
C HIS A 11 -5.17 2.70 -6.63
N GLU A 12 -4.82 3.68 -7.46
CA GLU A 12 -3.43 3.97 -7.84
C GLU A 12 -2.50 4.14 -6.63
N ASN A 13 -3.02 4.72 -5.55
CA ASN A 13 -2.29 4.91 -4.29
C ASN A 13 -1.96 3.58 -3.61
N GLU A 14 -2.90 2.66 -3.58
CA GLU A 14 -2.72 1.34 -2.96
C GLU A 14 -1.72 0.50 -3.76
N ARG A 15 -1.73 0.60 -5.11
CA ARG A 15 -0.67 -0.02 -5.94
C ARG A 15 0.71 0.56 -5.65
N ARG A 16 0.82 1.88 -5.50
CA ARG A 16 2.10 2.53 -5.17
C ARG A 16 2.65 2.05 -3.83
N ILE A 17 1.79 1.94 -2.81
CA ILE A 17 2.20 1.46 -1.49
C ILE A 17 2.59 0.00 -1.50
N LEU A 18 1.80 -0.86 -2.15
CA LEU A 18 2.15 -2.28 -2.26
C LEU A 18 3.46 -2.50 -2.99
N ARG A 19 3.77 -1.71 -4.03
CA ARG A 19 5.07 -1.77 -4.70
C ARG A 19 6.20 -1.31 -3.78
N ALA A 20 6.02 -0.21 -3.06
CA ALA A 20 7.02 0.29 -2.11
C ALA A 20 7.30 -0.71 -0.98
N LEU A 21 6.26 -1.39 -0.49
CA LEU A 21 6.36 -2.45 0.52
C LEU A 21 7.01 -3.71 -0.04
N ALA A 22 6.68 -4.12 -1.27
CA ALA A 22 7.32 -5.27 -1.91
C ALA A 22 8.84 -5.06 -2.11
N GLU A 23 9.28 -3.82 -2.32
CA GLU A 23 10.70 -3.48 -2.47
C GLU A 23 11.44 -3.32 -1.13
N LYS A 24 10.77 -2.84 -0.08
CA LYS A 24 11.40 -2.53 1.23
C LYS A 24 11.13 -3.57 2.32
N GLY A 25 10.14 -4.44 2.15
CA GLY A 25 9.68 -5.39 3.17
C GLY A 25 8.86 -4.69 4.26
N GLU A 26 9.53 -4.00 5.17
CA GLU A 26 8.91 -3.17 6.21
C GLU A 26 9.26 -1.70 5.96
N ALA A 27 8.26 -0.83 6.00
CA ALA A 27 8.45 0.60 5.89
C ALA A 27 7.43 1.32 6.76
N SER A 28 7.88 2.33 7.51
CA SER A 28 7.01 3.22 8.27
C SER A 28 6.17 4.09 7.35
N THR A 29 5.06 4.63 7.87
CA THR A 29 4.17 5.55 7.15
C THR A 29 4.92 6.74 6.54
N GLU A 30 5.94 7.27 7.24
CA GLU A 30 6.77 8.36 6.76
C GLU A 30 7.68 7.95 5.60
N GLU A 31 8.26 6.75 5.66
CA GLU A 31 9.08 6.21 4.58
C GLU A 31 8.26 5.92 3.33
N LEU A 32 7.06 5.36 3.51
CA LEU A 32 6.11 5.14 2.42
C LEU A 32 5.65 6.46 1.80
N SER A 33 5.35 7.47 2.62
CA SER A 33 4.99 8.81 2.12
C SER A 33 6.11 9.41 1.27
N ARG A 34 7.36 9.32 1.74
CA ARG A 34 8.54 9.80 0.98
C ARG A 34 8.78 9.01 -0.30
N ALA A 35 8.63 7.68 -0.26
CA ALA A 35 8.90 6.80 -1.39
C ALA A 35 7.81 6.90 -2.48
N THR A 36 6.55 7.10 -2.08
CA THR A 36 5.41 7.13 -3.00
C THR A 36 4.99 8.54 -3.42
N GLY A 37 5.46 9.56 -2.71
CA GLY A 37 5.02 10.96 -2.89
C GLY A 37 3.59 11.21 -2.38
N LEU A 38 2.98 10.25 -1.69
CA LEU A 38 1.64 10.36 -1.15
C LEU A 38 1.64 11.11 0.18
N THR A 39 0.54 11.78 0.49
CA THR A 39 0.33 12.39 1.81
C THR A 39 0.19 11.30 2.87
N ARG A 40 0.54 11.61 4.11
CA ARG A 40 0.45 10.68 5.23
C ARG A 40 -0.95 10.07 5.38
N ASP A 41 -2.01 10.86 5.19
CA ASP A 41 -3.40 10.39 5.26
C ASP A 41 -3.73 9.36 4.16
N ALA A 42 -3.22 9.56 2.94
CA ALA A 42 -3.38 8.61 1.85
C ALA A 42 -2.59 7.31 2.12
N VAL A 43 -1.43 7.41 2.78
CA VAL A 43 -0.63 6.25 3.18
C VAL A 43 -1.31 5.46 4.29
N GLU A 44 -1.83 6.12 5.33
CA GLU A 44 -2.56 5.46 6.41
C GLU A 44 -3.79 4.73 5.88
N LYS A 45 -4.63 5.38 5.06
CA LYS A 45 -5.83 4.74 4.47
C LYS A 45 -5.51 3.50 3.63
N ALA A 46 -4.46 3.58 2.81
CA ALA A 46 -4.10 2.46 1.96
C ALA A 46 -3.33 1.36 2.73
N SER A 47 -2.66 1.70 3.82
CA SER A 47 -2.08 0.72 4.75
C SER A 47 -3.19 0.00 5.54
N ASP A 48 -4.20 0.72 6.01
CA ASP A 48 -5.39 0.16 6.67
C ASP A 48 -6.18 -0.76 5.73
N TRP A 49 -6.32 -0.36 4.45
CA TRP A 49 -6.88 -1.24 3.43
C TRP A 49 -6.05 -2.52 3.28
N ALA A 50 -4.72 -2.40 3.19
CA ALA A 50 -3.84 -3.55 2.99
C ALA A 50 -3.85 -4.51 4.20
N ALA A 51 -3.92 -3.99 5.42
CA ALA A 51 -4.13 -4.76 6.64
C ALA A 51 -5.52 -5.44 6.64
N THR A 52 -6.58 -4.71 6.30
CA THR A 52 -7.95 -5.23 6.22
C THR A 52 -8.10 -6.35 5.19
N LYS A 53 -7.32 -6.29 4.10
CA LYS A 53 -7.32 -7.31 3.04
C LYS A 53 -6.36 -8.48 3.32
N GLY A 54 -5.63 -8.46 4.44
CA GLY A 54 -4.66 -9.50 4.80
C GLY A 54 -3.44 -9.53 3.89
N VAL A 55 -3.12 -8.39 3.26
CA VAL A 55 -1.95 -8.21 2.40
C VAL A 55 -0.72 -7.78 3.21
N LEU A 56 -0.95 -7.14 4.37
CA LEU A 56 0.05 -6.87 5.39
C LEU A 56 -0.32 -7.62 6.67
N THR A 57 0.68 -8.19 7.34
CA THR A 57 0.57 -8.88 8.63
C THR A 57 1.39 -8.14 9.67
#